data_AF-A0A819WPT3-F1
#
_entry.id   AF-A0A819WPT3-F1
#
_cell.length_a   1.000
_cell.length_b   1.000
_cell.length_c   1.000
_cell.angle_alpha   90.00
_cell.angle_beta   90.00
_cell.angle_gamma   90.00
#
_symmetry.space_group_name_H-M   'P 1'
#
loop_
_entity.id
_entity.type
_entity.pdbx_description
1 polymer ?
#
loop_
_entity_poly.entity_id
_entity_poly.type
_entity_poly.pdbx_seq_one_letter_code
_entity_poly.pdbx_strand_id
1 'polypeptide(L)'
;MDITKFVNDDYILVRSLENEQILFLNNYQDQSSIVVDTELQNIKIDWSSPGEIFTVGGHKHSNDINYTNQIIFYTRRREFLHRVYIPQIVC
;
A
#
# COMPACT_ATOMS: atom_id res chain seq x y z
N MET A 1 11.32 11.80 -38.49
CA MET A 1 11.22 10.50 -37.81
C MET A 1 11.16 10.82 -36.34
N ASP A 2 9.96 11.05 -35.83
CA ASP A 2 9.74 11.41 -34.43
C ASP A 2 9.89 10.17 -33.57
N ILE A 3 10.90 10.19 -32.69
CA ILE A 3 11.02 9.20 -31.62
C ILE A 3 10.43 9.84 -30.37
N THR A 4 9.10 9.93 -30.32
CA THR A 4 8.40 10.21 -29.06
C THR A 4 8.40 8.92 -28.26
N LYS A 5 9.52 8.63 -27.60
CA LYS A 5 9.57 7.59 -26.58
C LYS A 5 8.83 8.17 -25.37
N PHE A 6 7.53 7.92 -25.27
CA PHE A 6 6.80 8.09 -24.01
C PHE A 6 7.38 7.05 -23.05
N VAL A 7 8.48 7.41 -22.39
CA VAL A 7 8.95 6.70 -21.22
C VAL A 7 7.99 7.12 -20.11
N ASN A 8 6.85 6.42 -20.01
CA ASN A 8 5.94 6.52 -18.88
C ASN A 8 6.60 5.84 -17.67
N ASP A 9 7.69 6.43 -17.19
CA ASP A 9 8.20 6.12 -15.86
C ASP A 9 7.37 6.93 -14.86
N ASP A 10 6.10 6.55 -14.72
CA ASP A 10 5.27 7.09 -13.66
C ASP A 10 5.79 6.55 -12.33
N TYR A 11 6.55 7.39 -11.63
CA TYR A 11 7.03 7.11 -10.29
C TYR A 11 5.84 7.18 -9.34
N ILE A 12 5.67 6.16 -8.50
CA ILE A 12 4.61 6.13 -7.49
C ILE A 12 5.27 6.20 -6.12
N LEU A 13 4.96 7.26 -5.39
CA LEU A 13 5.28 7.37 -3.97
C LEU A 13 4.07 6.91 -3.17
N VAL A 14 4.33 6.08 -2.15
CA VAL A 14 3.30 5.63 -1.19
C VAL A 14 3.71 6.06 0.20
N ARG A 15 2.77 6.64 0.93
CA ARG A 15 2.99 7.11 2.30
C ARG A 15 1.86 6.60 3.19
N SER A 16 2.22 6.10 4.37
CA SER A 16 1.25 5.83 5.44
C SER A 16 0.81 7.13 6.11
N LEU A 17 -0.48 7.24 6.39
CA LEU A 17 -1.08 8.32 7.17
C LEU A 17 -1.41 7.80 8.58
N GLU A 18 -1.68 8.72 9.52
CA GLU A 18 -1.92 8.38 10.92
C GLU A 18 -3.29 7.71 11.18
N ASN A 19 -4.19 7.78 10.20
CA ASN A 19 -5.60 7.38 10.31
C ASN A 19 -5.93 6.10 9.52
N GLU A 20 -5.07 5.08 9.61
CA GLU A 20 -5.24 3.77 8.93
C GLU A 20 -5.25 3.84 7.39
N GLN A 21 -4.87 4.99 6.84
CA GLN A 21 -4.87 5.25 5.40
C GLN A 21 -3.47 5.23 4.80
N ILE A 22 -3.44 5.02 3.50
CA ILE A 22 -2.26 5.24 2.66
C ILE A 22 -2.58 6.25 1.55
N LEU A 23 -1.57 7.01 1.17
CA LEU A 23 -1.61 8.00 0.10
C LEU A 23 -0.72 7.53 -1.06
N PHE A 24 -1.27 7.50 -2.27
CA PHE A 24 -0.52 7.36 -3.51
C PHE A 24 -0.32 8.71 -4.17
N LEU A 25 0.91 8.99 -4.59
CA LEU A 25 1.29 10.17 -5.36
C LEU A 25 1.99 9.74 -6.64
N ASN A 26 1.48 10.19 -7.79
CA ASN A 26 2.15 9.97 -9.08
C ASN A 26 3.10 11.12 -9.35
N ASN A 27 4.35 10.81 -9.67
CA ASN A 27 5.38 11.77 -10.05
C ASN A 27 5.54 12.93 -9.06
N TYR A 28 5.31 12.68 -7.77
CA TYR A 28 5.34 13.68 -6.68
C TYR A 28 4.34 14.84 -6.88
N GLN A 29 3.32 14.65 -7.73
CA GLN A 29 2.28 15.63 -8.00
C GLN A 29 1.01 15.32 -7.20
N ASP A 30 0.54 16.29 -6.42
CA ASP A 30 -0.64 16.14 -5.57
C ASP A 30 -1.97 16.08 -6.35
N GLN A 31 -1.99 16.56 -7.61
CA GLN A 31 -3.21 16.70 -8.41
C GLN A 31 -3.88 15.37 -8.78
N SER A 32 -3.19 14.24 -8.62
CA SER A 32 -3.73 12.90 -8.88
C SER A 32 -3.57 11.95 -7.70
N SER A 33 -3.55 12.52 -6.49
CA SER A 33 -3.38 11.73 -5.28
C SER A 33 -4.59 10.84 -5.00
N ILE A 34 -4.33 9.61 -4.54
CA ILE A 34 -5.37 8.65 -4.16
C ILE A 34 -5.15 8.25 -2.72
N VAL A 35 -6.19 8.38 -1.90
CA VAL A 35 -6.20 7.92 -0.51
C VAL A 35 -6.97 6.61 -0.45
N VAL A 36 -6.40 5.60 0.20
CA VAL A 36 -7.02 4.30 0.42
C VAL A 36 -7.07 4.02 1.92
N ASP A 37 -8.24 3.67 2.42
CA ASP A 37 -8.41 3.15 3.77
C ASP A 37 -8.03 1.67 3.81
N THR A 38 -7.09 1.32 4.68
CA THR A 38 -6.58 -0.05 4.81
C THR A 38 -7.21 -0.80 5.98
N GLU A 39 -7.83 -0.05 6.91
CA GLU A 39 -8.31 -0.51 8.21
C GLU A 39 -7.19 -1.14 9.07
N LEU A 40 -5.92 -0.75 8.82
CA LEU A 40 -4.74 -1.23 9.53
C LEU A 40 -4.06 -0.11 10.30
N GLN A 41 -3.66 -0.41 11.53
CA GLN A 41 -2.85 0.45 12.37
C GLN A 41 -1.38 0.02 12.32
N ASN A 42 -0.48 0.94 12.71
CA ASN A 42 0.98 0.76 12.67
C ASN A 42 1.49 0.28 11.30
N ILE A 43 1.04 0.95 10.25
CA ILE A 43 1.30 0.58 8.86
C ILE A 43 2.81 0.54 8.56
N LYS A 44 3.23 -0.52 7.87
CA LYS A 44 4.51 -0.69 7.19
C LYS A 44 4.23 -0.92 5.70
N ILE A 45 5.05 -0.34 4.83
CA ILE A 45 4.88 -0.43 3.38
C ILE A 45 6.18 -0.93 2.79
N ASP A 46 6.08 -1.81 1.79
CA ASP A 46 7.23 -2.25 1.02
C ASP A 46 6.84 -2.53 -0.45
N TRP A 47 7.81 -2.39 -1.33
CA TRP A 47 7.67 -2.63 -2.76
C TRP A 47 8.41 -3.90 -3.17
N SER A 48 7.80 -4.68 -4.05
CA SER A 48 8.54 -5.72 -4.77
C SER A 48 9.67 -5.10 -5.59
N SER A 49 10.77 -5.84 -5.78
CA SER A 49 11.94 -5.35 -6.50
C SER A 49 11.63 -4.81 -7.91
N PRO A 50 10.70 -5.38 -8.70
CA PRO A 50 10.31 -4.80 -9.98
C PRO A 50 9.37 -3.58 -9.88
N GLY A 51 8.83 -3.28 -8.69
CA GLY A 51 7.87 -2.20 -8.48
C GLY A 51 6.44 -2.50 -8.96
N GLU A 52 6.14 -3.74 -9.38
CA GLU A 52 4.84 -4.12 -9.93
C GLU A 52 3.80 -4.46 -8.84
N ILE A 53 4.28 -4.88 -7.68
CA ILE A 53 3.48 -5.18 -6.50
C ILE A 53 4.01 -4.32 -5.35
N PHE A 54 3.09 -3.77 -4.55
CA PHE A 54 3.42 -3.25 -3.23
C PHE A 54 2.54 -3.90 -2.18
N THR A 55 3.03 -3.83 -0.95
CA THR A 55 2.39 -4.44 0.21
C THR A 55 2.23 -3.43 1.32
N VAL A 56 1.16 -3.61 2.09
CA VAL A 56 0.84 -2.85 3.28
C VAL A 56 0.65 -3.84 4.42
N GLY A 57 1.58 -3.84 5.36
CA GLY A 57 1.52 -4.63 6.57
C GLY A 57 1.04 -3.78 7.75
N GLY A 58 0.28 -4.37 8.66
CA GLY A 58 -0.16 -3.71 9.88
C GLY A 58 -1.01 -4.64 10.72
N HIS A 59 -1.74 -4.08 11.67
CA HIS A 59 -2.64 -4.84 12.53
C HIS A 59 -4.01 -4.17 12.59
N LYS A 60 -5.07 -4.98 12.59
CA LYS A 60 -6.44 -4.52 12.77
C LYS A 60 -6.93 -4.92 14.16
N HIS A 61 -7.40 -3.96 14.95
CA HIS A 61 -8.07 -4.27 16.22
C HIS A 61 -9.43 -4.90 15.93
N SER A 62 -9.70 -6.06 16.52
CA SER A 62 -11.05 -6.65 16.48
C SER A 62 -11.85 -6.26 17.72
N ASN A 63 -11.19 -6.07 18.87
CA ASN A 63 -11.70 -5.62 20.18
C ASN A 63 -10.51 -5.12 21.02
N ASP A 64 -10.74 -4.55 22.21
CA ASP A 64 -9.72 -3.92 23.08
C ASP A 64 -8.47 -4.76 23.40
N ILE A 65 -8.51 -6.08 23.23
CA ILE A 65 -7.42 -7.00 23.60
C ILE A 65 -6.87 -7.77 22.38
N ASN A 66 -7.65 -7.85 21.30
CA ASN A 66 -7.33 -8.73 20.18
C ASN A 66 -7.01 -7.92 18.92
N TYR A 67 -5.86 -8.23 18.33
CA TYR A 67 -5.47 -7.69 17.03
C TYR A 67 -5.17 -8.83 16.05
N THR A 68 -5.45 -8.59 14.77
CA THR A 68 -5.04 -9.50 13.70
C THR A 68 -4.00 -8.81 12.85
N ASN A 69 -2.82 -9.42 12.73
CA ASN A 69 -1.78 -8.96 11.81
C ASN A 69 -2.20 -9.30 10.39
N GLN A 70 -2.04 -8.35 9.46
CA GLN A 70 -2.47 -8.52 8.08
C GLN A 70 -1.45 -7.91 7.12
N ILE A 71 -1.34 -8.51 5.96
CA ILE A 71 -0.61 -7.96 4.82
C ILE A 71 -1.57 -7.87 3.64
N ILE A 72 -1.72 -6.67 3.07
CA ILE A 72 -2.52 -6.41 1.90
C ILE A 72 -1.60 -6.21 0.70
N PHE A 73 -1.93 -6.85 -0.41
CA PHE A 73 -1.19 -6.78 -1.67
C PHE A 73 -1.98 -5.96 -2.68
N TYR A 74 -1.27 -5.14 -3.42
CA TYR A 74 -1.84 -4.31 -4.47
C TYR A 74 -0.92 -4.29 -5.69
N THR A 75 -1.49 -4.03 -6.87
CA THR A 75 -0.72 -3.76 -8.09
C THR A 75 -0.15 -2.35 -8.05
N ARG A 76 0.86 -2.08 -8.88
CA ARG A 76 1.35 -0.72 -9.18
C ARG A 76 0.23 0.22 -9.63
N ARG A 77 -0.83 -0.31 -10.25
CA ARG A 77 -2.01 0.46 -10.65
C ARG A 77 -2.96 0.77 -9.50
N ARG A 78 -2.61 0.40 -8.27
CA ARG A 78 -3.37 0.61 -7.02
C ARG A 78 -4.59 -0.32 -6.90
N GLU A 79 -4.60 -1.42 -7.64
CA GLU A 79 -5.68 -2.40 -7.59
C GLU A 79 -5.41 -3.40 -6.47
N PHE A 80 -6.42 -3.70 -5.65
CA PHE A 80 -6.32 -4.74 -4.64
C PHE A 80 -6.10 -6.11 -5.30
N LEU A 81 -5.13 -6.85 -4.80
CA LEU A 81 -4.83 -8.22 -5.24
C LEU A 81 -5.31 -9.24 -4.22
N HIS A 82 -4.81 -9.13 -2.99
CA HIS A 82 -5.04 -10.15 -1.97
C HIS A 82 -4.80 -9.62 -0.55
N ARG A 83 -5.32 -10.34 0.45
CA ARG A 83 -5.10 -10.06 1.87
C ARG A 83 -4.72 -11.35 2.59
N VAL A 84 -3.59 -11.32 3.28
CA VAL A 84 -3.09 -12.43 4.09
C VAL A 84 -3.28 -12.08 5.56
N TYR A 85 -3.84 -13.02 6.32
CA TYR A 85 -3.99 -12.92 7.77
C TYR A 85 -2.87 -13.72 8.44
N ILE A 86 -2.13 -13.06 9.31
CA ILE A 86 -1.05 -13.70 10.07
C ILE A 86 -1.61 -14.06 11.45
N PRO A 87 -1.73 -15.36 11.78
CA PRO A 87 -2.24 -15.77 13.07
C PRO A 87 -1.32 -15.29 14.18
N GLN A 88 -1.91 -14.86 15.30
CA GLN A 88 -1.16 -14.60 16.51
C GLN A 88 -0.67 -15.95 17.06
N ILE A 89 0.65 -16.10 17.21
CA ILE A 89 1.21 -17.19 18.02
C ILE A 89 1.12 -16.71 19.46
N VAL A 90 0.15 -17.25 20.21
CA VAL A 90 0.10 -17.07 21.66
C VAL A 90 1.10 -18.09 22.23
N CYS A 91 2.26 -17.60 22.69
CA CYS A 91 3.26 -18.40 23.38
C CYS A 91 2.86 -18.65 24.83
#